data_AF-A0A812U236-F1
#
_entry.id   AF-A0A812U236-F1
#
_cell.length_a   1.000
_cell.length_b   1.000
_cell.length_c   1.000
_cell.angle_alpha   90.00
_cell.angle_beta   90.00
_cell.angle_gamma   90.00
#
_symmetry.space_group_name_H-M   'P 1'
#
loop_
_entity.id
_entity.type
_entity.pdbx_description
1 polymer ?
#
loop_
_entity_poly.entity_id
_entity_poly.type
_entity_poly.pdbx_seq_one_letter_code
_entity_poly.pdbx_strand_id
1 'polypeptide(L)'
;MLACVIWWLVLRLVGAPVPCKPTLAEEVQVGDVVALVGPSRTILHLESQEPTRLNRERDCAIVTFGYEGLIVISCYEGTLNISTDGCSPRRCQPSQSITVRLGEDSVSASPLNIIASGGQEVRLCRNLNPIFRNTYIMYCNFGEVTVDTRECVTQPWPKFTPEVAPAKLYSFAISFRLSARMSE
;
A
#
# COMPACT_ATOMS: atom_id res chain seq x y z
N MET A 1 -43.43 37.66 34.21
CA MET A 1 -43.94 36.53 33.39
C MET A 1 -43.76 36.74 31.88
N LEU A 2 -43.92 37.94 31.32
CA LEU A 2 -43.71 38.18 29.88
C LEU A 2 -42.27 37.90 29.38
N ALA A 3 -41.24 38.18 30.18
CA ALA A 3 -39.84 37.96 29.79
C ALA A 3 -39.49 36.48 29.52
N CYS A 4 -40.07 35.54 30.28
CA CYS A 4 -39.87 34.10 30.05
C CYS A 4 -40.52 33.62 28.75
N VAL A 5 -41.68 34.19 28.38
CA VAL A 5 -42.41 33.79 27.16
C VAL A 5 -41.68 34.29 25.91
N ILE A 6 -41.13 35.51 25.95
CA ILE A 6 -40.31 36.06 24.88
C ILE A 6 -39.01 35.26 24.74
N TRP A 7 -38.36 34.89 25.85
CA TRP A 7 -37.16 34.03 25.83
C TRP A 7 -37.45 32.64 25.24
N TRP A 8 -38.59 32.05 25.56
CA TRP A 8 -39.03 30.75 25.01
C TRP A 8 -39.35 30.83 23.50
N LEU A 9 -39.92 31.95 23.04
CA LEU A 9 -40.18 32.19 21.61
C LEU A 9 -38.89 32.44 20.83
N VAL A 10 -37.92 33.14 21.41
CA VAL A 10 -36.60 33.38 20.79
C VAL A 10 -35.78 32.09 20.70
N LEU A 11 -35.85 31.20 21.70
CA LEU A 11 -35.21 29.87 21.63
C LEU A 11 -35.84 28.93 20.58
N ARG A 12 -37.11 29.13 20.20
CA ARG A 12 -37.77 28.35 19.14
C ARG A 12 -37.46 28.84 17.72
N LEU A 13 -36.86 30.02 17.57
CA LEU A 13 -36.49 30.58 16.27
C LEU A 13 -35.12 30.10 15.77
N VAL A 14 -34.34 29.40 16.60
CA VAL A 14 -33.17 28.66 16.14
C VAL A 14 -33.69 27.40 15.46
N GLY A 15 -33.83 27.43 14.14
CA GLY A 15 -34.20 26.27 13.34
C GLY A 15 -33.30 25.09 13.70
N ALA A 16 -33.89 23.91 13.91
CA ALA A 16 -33.11 22.71 14.15
C ALA A 16 -32.15 22.51 12.96
N PRO A 17 -30.86 22.25 13.22
CA PRO A 17 -29.90 22.15 12.14
C PRO A 17 -30.24 20.98 11.21
N VAL A 18 -30.15 21.21 9.91
CA VAL A 18 -30.55 20.22 8.89
C VAL A 18 -29.49 19.12 8.77
N PRO A 19 -29.84 17.84 9.00
CA PRO A 19 -28.91 16.73 8.88
C PRO A 19 -28.79 16.25 7.43
N CYS A 20 -27.63 15.69 7.06
CA CYS A 20 -27.44 15.03 5.77
C CYS A 20 -27.87 13.57 5.86
N LYS A 21 -28.89 13.19 5.08
CA LYS A 21 -29.40 11.81 5.02
C LYS A 21 -28.49 10.91 4.16
N PRO A 22 -28.47 9.59 4.39
CA PRO A 22 -27.67 8.65 3.59
C PRO A 22 -28.12 8.52 2.12
N THR A 23 -29.30 9.03 1.79
CA THR A 23 -29.78 9.11 0.40
C THR A 23 -29.13 10.25 -0.40
N LEU A 24 -28.46 11.17 0.28
CA LEU A 24 -27.76 12.27 -0.35
C LEU A 24 -26.41 11.76 -0.85
N ALA A 25 -26.10 12.02 -2.11
CA ALA A 25 -24.83 11.68 -2.72
C ALA A 25 -24.40 12.83 -3.64
N GLU A 26 -23.09 13.00 -3.76
CA GLU A 26 -22.47 14.02 -4.61
C GLU A 26 -21.45 13.35 -5.52
N GLU A 27 -21.27 13.90 -6.72
CA GLU A 27 -20.26 13.43 -7.66
C GLU A 27 -18.87 13.82 -7.15
N VAL A 28 -18.01 12.83 -7.01
CA VAL A 28 -16.61 13.03 -6.64
C VAL A 28 -15.70 12.38 -7.66
N GLN A 29 -14.55 13.01 -7.88
CA GLN A 29 -13.52 12.50 -8.77
C GLN A 29 -12.33 11.97 -7.96
N VAL A 30 -11.94 10.72 -8.23
CA VAL A 30 -10.73 10.10 -7.71
C VAL A 30 -9.93 9.60 -8.91
N GLY A 31 -8.80 10.27 -9.19
CA GLY A 31 -8.07 10.03 -10.44
C GLY A 31 -8.91 10.39 -11.67
N ASP A 32 -9.09 9.43 -12.58
CA ASP A 32 -9.86 9.59 -13.81
C ASP A 32 -11.30 9.09 -13.71
N VAL A 33 -11.73 8.63 -12.52
CA VAL A 33 -13.08 8.08 -12.30
C VAL A 33 -13.93 9.06 -11.52
N VAL A 34 -15.15 9.29 -12.00
CA VAL A 34 -16.19 10.05 -11.31
C VAL A 34 -17.25 9.07 -10.81
N ALA A 35 -17.62 9.20 -9.53
CA ALA A 35 -18.66 8.37 -8.92
C ALA A 35 -19.50 9.16 -7.91
N LEU A 36 -20.72 8.70 -7.66
CA LEU A 36 -21.56 9.23 -6.60
C LEU A 36 -21.14 8.65 -5.26
N VAL A 37 -20.75 9.53 -4.34
CA VAL A 37 -20.39 9.17 -2.96
C VAL A 37 -21.31 9.88 -1.99
N GLY A 38 -21.82 9.12 -1.03
CA GLY A 38 -22.70 9.60 0.03
C GLY A 38 -22.35 8.97 1.38
N PRO A 39 -22.84 9.55 2.48
CA PRO A 39 -22.55 9.04 3.80
C PRO A 39 -23.25 7.69 4.04
N SER A 40 -22.64 6.83 4.84
CA SER A 40 -23.20 5.51 5.16
C SER A 40 -24.42 5.59 6.08
N ARG A 41 -24.51 6.68 6.84
CA ARG A 41 -25.56 6.98 7.82
C ARG A 41 -25.85 8.47 7.81
N THR A 42 -26.93 8.85 8.48
CA THR A 42 -27.26 10.27 8.67
C THR A 42 -26.13 10.99 9.43
N ILE A 43 -25.63 12.10 8.90
CA ILE A 43 -24.65 12.97 9.56
C ILE A 43 -25.39 14.16 10.18
N LEU A 44 -25.26 14.34 11.49
CA LEU A 44 -25.78 15.52 12.18
C LEU A 44 -24.84 16.72 11.96
N HIS A 45 -25.43 17.92 11.97
CA HIS A 45 -24.70 19.16 11.83
C HIS A 45 -23.68 19.37 12.94
N LEU A 46 -22.48 19.83 12.58
CA LEU A 46 -21.40 20.22 13.50
C LEU A 46 -20.96 19.16 14.53
N GLU A 47 -21.29 17.88 14.33
CA GLU A 47 -20.86 16.76 15.17
C GLU A 47 -19.35 16.50 14.96
N SER A 48 -18.53 17.49 15.27
CA SER A 48 -17.10 17.58 14.97
C SER A 48 -16.23 16.94 16.07
N GLN A 49 -16.84 16.33 17.10
CA GLN A 49 -16.13 16.08 18.35
C GLN A 49 -16.22 14.67 18.97
N GLU A 50 -16.88 13.66 18.38
CA GLU A 50 -16.89 12.30 18.98
C GLU A 50 -16.96 11.13 17.96
N PRO A 51 -16.52 9.90 18.34
CA PRO A 51 -15.36 9.22 17.76
C PRO A 51 -15.70 8.10 16.76
N THR A 52 -16.66 8.29 15.85
CA THR A 52 -16.92 7.27 14.81
C THR A 52 -16.48 7.74 13.43
N ARG A 53 -15.16 7.66 13.18
CA ARG A 53 -14.52 7.82 11.85
C ARG A 53 -15.32 7.15 10.71
N LEU A 54 -15.93 6.00 10.98
CA LEU A 54 -16.66 5.16 10.02
C LEU A 54 -17.83 5.83 9.27
N ASN A 55 -18.41 6.91 9.79
CA ASN A 55 -19.59 7.54 9.15
C ASN A 55 -19.23 8.71 8.22
N ARG A 56 -17.99 9.20 8.30
CA ARG A 56 -17.48 10.34 7.52
C ARG A 56 -16.37 9.98 6.56
N GLU A 57 -15.78 8.81 6.73
CA GLU A 57 -14.69 8.36 5.87
C GLU A 57 -15.19 7.23 4.95
N ARG A 58 -14.86 7.33 3.66
CA ARG A 58 -15.05 6.25 2.68
C ARG A 58 -13.70 5.90 2.08
N ASP A 59 -13.43 4.62 1.86
CA ASP A 59 -12.20 4.21 1.19
C ASP A 59 -12.16 4.75 -0.24
N CYS A 60 -11.04 5.33 -0.66
CA CYS A 60 -10.86 5.77 -2.05
C CYS A 60 -11.01 4.60 -3.05
N ALA A 61 -10.69 3.38 -2.60
CA ALA A 61 -10.87 2.14 -3.35
C ALA A 61 -12.33 1.87 -3.77
N ILE A 62 -13.33 2.50 -3.12
CA ILE A 62 -14.73 2.36 -3.51
C ILE A 62 -15.04 3.07 -4.84
N VAL A 63 -14.29 4.14 -5.14
CA VAL A 63 -14.40 4.91 -6.39
C VAL A 63 -13.43 4.35 -7.42
N THR A 64 -12.18 4.10 -7.01
CA THR A 64 -11.13 3.60 -7.90
C THR A 64 -10.25 2.62 -7.16
N PHE A 65 -10.33 1.33 -7.51
CA PHE A 65 -9.61 0.23 -6.85
C PHE A 65 -8.10 0.46 -6.70
N GLY A 66 -7.50 1.17 -7.65
CA GLY A 66 -6.08 1.52 -7.68
C GLY A 66 -5.64 2.64 -6.74
N TYR A 67 -6.54 3.18 -5.92
CA TYR A 67 -6.26 4.27 -4.98
C TYR A 67 -6.37 3.80 -3.53
N GLU A 68 -5.54 4.39 -2.66
CA GLU A 68 -5.56 4.19 -1.22
C GLU A 68 -5.83 5.52 -0.50
N GLY A 69 -6.20 5.43 0.78
CA GLY A 69 -6.57 6.56 1.60
C GLY A 69 -8.09 6.69 1.75
N LEU A 70 -8.53 7.86 2.21
CA LEU A 70 -9.90 8.09 2.64
C LEU A 70 -10.47 9.37 2.02
N ILE A 71 -11.70 9.25 1.54
CA ILE A 71 -12.59 10.34 1.16
C ILE A 71 -13.26 10.84 2.43
N VAL A 72 -13.17 12.15 2.70
CA VAL A 72 -13.75 12.77 3.90
C VAL A 72 -15.06 13.46 3.53
N ILE A 73 -16.15 13.05 4.16
CA ILE A 73 -17.49 13.56 3.97
C ILE A 73 -17.87 14.41 5.18
N SER A 74 -18.20 15.67 4.93
CA SER A 74 -18.72 16.61 5.93
C SER A 74 -20.13 17.07 5.53
N CYS A 75 -20.90 17.52 6.51
CA CYS A 75 -22.26 17.99 6.31
C CYS A 75 -22.42 19.38 6.93
N TYR A 76 -22.87 20.34 6.13
CA TYR A 76 -23.20 21.69 6.56
C TYR A 76 -24.61 22.05 6.10
N GLU A 77 -25.53 22.24 7.06
CA GLU A 77 -26.93 22.62 6.82
C GLU A 77 -27.63 21.79 5.71
N GLY A 78 -27.48 20.47 5.74
CA GLY A 78 -28.08 19.57 4.74
C GLY A 78 -27.34 19.47 3.41
N THR A 79 -26.22 20.19 3.26
CA THR A 79 -25.33 20.12 2.09
C THR A 79 -24.11 19.25 2.43
N LEU A 80 -23.76 18.32 1.53
CA LEU A 80 -22.52 17.57 1.64
C LEU A 80 -21.35 18.44 1.19
N ASN A 81 -20.21 18.23 1.85
CA ASN A 81 -18.94 18.74 1.38
C ASN A 81 -17.95 17.57 1.48
N ILE A 82 -17.55 17.06 0.32
CA ILE A 82 -16.73 15.87 0.19
C ILE A 82 -15.33 16.25 -0.31
N SER A 83 -14.30 15.87 0.45
CA SER A 83 -12.90 16.03 0.05
C SER A 83 -12.30 14.68 -0.35
N THR A 84 -11.66 14.64 -1.52
CA THR A 84 -10.89 13.50 -2.03
C THR A 84 -9.38 13.69 -1.89
N ASP A 85 -8.93 14.72 -1.16
CA ASP A 85 -7.49 15.06 -1.02
C ASP A 85 -6.69 13.95 -0.31
N GLY A 86 -7.38 13.11 0.47
CA GLY A 86 -6.79 11.94 1.11
C GLY A 86 -6.56 10.76 0.18
N CYS A 87 -7.05 10.81 -1.06
CA CYS A 87 -6.89 9.75 -2.05
C CYS A 87 -5.58 9.88 -2.82
N SER A 88 -4.80 8.80 -2.85
CA SER A 88 -3.57 8.73 -3.62
C SER A 88 -3.45 7.40 -4.35
N PRO A 89 -2.75 7.32 -5.49
CA PRO A 89 -2.49 6.06 -6.16
C PRO A 89 -1.82 5.06 -5.21
N ARG A 90 -2.36 3.85 -5.16
CA ARG A 90 -1.93 2.80 -4.24
C ARG A 90 -0.47 2.45 -4.50
N ARG A 91 0.29 2.32 -3.41
CA ARG A 91 1.71 1.96 -3.45
C ARG A 91 1.87 0.45 -3.33
N CYS A 92 2.98 -0.07 -3.84
CA CYS A 92 3.29 -1.48 -3.72
C CYS A 92 4.09 -1.74 -2.46
N GLN A 93 3.61 -2.67 -1.63
CA GLN A 93 4.22 -2.99 -0.34
C GLN A 93 5.22 -4.15 -0.48
N PRO A 94 6.26 -4.21 0.36
CA PRO A 94 7.22 -5.32 0.35
C PRO A 94 6.60 -6.69 0.72
N SER A 95 5.41 -6.68 1.33
CA SER A 95 4.61 -7.87 1.64
C SER A 95 3.89 -8.46 0.42
N GLN A 96 3.77 -7.72 -0.69
CA GLN A 96 3.15 -8.21 -1.91
C GLN A 96 4.13 -9.13 -2.64
N SER A 97 3.73 -10.39 -2.83
CA SER A 97 4.49 -11.34 -3.63
C SER A 97 3.77 -11.65 -4.95
N ILE A 98 4.56 -11.78 -6.02
CA ILE A 98 4.10 -12.16 -7.35
C ILE A 98 4.93 -13.35 -7.84
N THR A 99 4.27 -14.29 -8.50
CA THR A 99 4.95 -15.41 -9.17
C THR A 99 5.47 -14.96 -10.53
N VAL A 100 6.78 -15.09 -10.72
CA VAL A 100 7.48 -14.73 -11.95
C VAL A 100 8.04 -16.01 -12.58
N ARG A 101 7.91 -16.14 -13.90
CA ARG A 101 8.51 -17.24 -14.66
C ARG A 101 9.92 -16.85 -15.12
N LEU A 102 10.91 -17.68 -14.80
CA LEU A 102 12.28 -17.56 -15.29
C LEU A 102 12.63 -18.86 -16.02
N GLY A 103 12.46 -18.86 -17.35
CA GLY A 103 12.54 -20.09 -18.15
C GLY A 103 11.40 -21.06 -17.78
N GLU A 104 11.76 -22.29 -17.41
CA GLU A 104 10.81 -23.31 -16.96
C GLU A 104 10.41 -23.17 -15.47
N ASP A 105 11.20 -22.44 -14.69
CA ASP A 105 10.98 -22.28 -13.26
C ASP A 105 9.98 -21.16 -12.96
N SER A 106 9.20 -21.33 -11.90
CA SER A 106 8.36 -20.28 -11.32
C SER A 106 8.87 -19.94 -9.92
N VAL A 107 9.16 -18.67 -9.69
CA VAL A 107 9.73 -18.18 -8.43
C VAL A 107 8.93 -16.99 -7.92
N SER A 108 8.89 -16.83 -6.61
CA SER A 108 8.22 -15.68 -5.98
C SER A 108 9.15 -14.48 -5.91
N ALA A 109 8.65 -13.31 -6.28
CA ALA A 109 9.34 -12.03 -6.18
C ALA A 109 8.48 -11.07 -5.36
N SER A 110 9.12 -10.25 -4.51
CA SER A 110 8.46 -9.18 -3.77
C SER A 110 9.35 -7.93 -3.72
N PRO A 111 8.77 -6.72 -3.66
CA PRO A 111 9.54 -5.49 -3.46
C PRO A 111 10.37 -5.56 -2.17
N LEU A 112 11.55 -4.92 -2.14
CA LEU A 112 12.31 -4.78 -0.89
C LEU A 112 11.81 -3.60 -0.05
N ASN A 113 11.37 -2.54 -0.73
CA ASN A 113 10.86 -1.33 -0.11
C ASN A 113 9.49 -0.98 -0.70
N ILE A 114 8.82 -0.01 -0.10
CA ILE A 114 7.60 0.55 -0.67
C ILE A 114 7.94 1.22 -2.00
N ILE A 115 7.26 0.80 -3.08
CA ILE A 115 7.39 1.41 -4.41
C ILE A 115 6.19 2.33 -4.60
N ALA A 116 6.44 3.62 -4.88
CA ALA A 116 5.38 4.55 -5.26
C ALA A 116 4.68 4.07 -6.55
N SER A 117 3.39 4.37 -6.72
CA SER A 117 2.72 4.11 -8.00
C SER A 117 3.43 4.84 -9.14
N GLY A 118 3.62 4.18 -10.29
CA GLY A 118 4.45 4.63 -11.41
C GLY A 118 5.96 4.49 -11.16
N GLY A 119 6.37 4.06 -9.97
CA GLY A 119 7.76 3.82 -9.60
C GLY A 119 8.28 2.44 -10.00
N GLN A 120 9.58 2.26 -9.84
CA GLN A 120 10.25 1.00 -10.15
C GLN A 120 11.37 0.66 -9.16
N GLU A 121 11.68 -0.62 -9.05
CA GLU A 121 12.80 -1.16 -8.29
C GLU A 121 13.64 -2.08 -9.19
N VAL A 122 14.97 -1.89 -9.23
CA VAL A 122 15.88 -2.72 -10.02
C VAL A 122 16.63 -3.67 -9.11
N ARG A 123 16.62 -4.97 -9.44
CA ARG A 123 17.25 -6.02 -8.64
C ARG A 123 18.01 -7.01 -9.49
N LEU A 124 18.92 -7.77 -8.89
CA LEU A 124 19.71 -8.79 -9.60
C LEU A 124 18.90 -10.07 -9.81
N CYS A 125 18.95 -10.66 -11.01
CA CYS A 125 18.25 -11.91 -11.33
C CYS A 125 18.71 -13.09 -10.46
N ARG A 126 19.98 -13.07 -9.99
CA ARG A 126 20.51 -14.06 -9.05
C ARG A 126 19.76 -14.12 -7.72
N ASN A 127 19.04 -13.05 -7.35
CA ASN A 127 18.22 -13.01 -6.14
C ASN A 127 16.92 -13.83 -6.30
N LEU A 128 16.48 -14.07 -7.54
CA LEU A 128 15.34 -14.93 -7.86
C LEU A 128 15.79 -16.38 -8.06
N ASN A 129 16.83 -16.58 -8.87
CA ASN A 129 17.45 -17.87 -9.09
C ASN A 129 18.95 -17.70 -9.39
N PRO A 130 19.84 -18.38 -8.65
CA PRO A 130 21.29 -18.21 -8.80
C PRO A 130 21.85 -18.59 -10.17
N ILE A 131 21.12 -19.33 -11.01
CA ILE A 131 21.58 -19.67 -12.37
C ILE A 131 21.41 -18.52 -13.37
N PHE A 132 20.73 -17.43 -13.00
CA PHE A 132 20.53 -16.25 -13.85
C PHE A 132 21.46 -15.10 -13.44
N ARG A 133 21.88 -14.29 -14.41
CA ARG A 133 22.65 -13.05 -14.23
C ARG A 133 21.87 -11.83 -14.73
N ASN A 134 22.50 -10.65 -14.70
CA ASN A 134 21.91 -9.33 -14.97
C ASN A 134 20.87 -8.90 -13.92
N THR A 135 20.01 -7.96 -14.31
CA THR A 135 18.99 -7.34 -13.45
C THR A 135 17.59 -7.57 -14.02
N TYR A 136 16.59 -7.55 -13.15
CA TYR A 136 15.18 -7.45 -13.50
C TYR A 136 14.60 -6.18 -12.89
N ILE A 137 13.50 -5.68 -13.45
CA ILE A 137 12.83 -4.46 -13.00
C ILE A 137 11.46 -4.83 -12.49
N MET A 138 11.13 -4.41 -11.27
CA MET A 138 9.76 -4.43 -10.77
C MET A 138 9.14 -3.05 -10.97
N TYR A 139 7.93 -3.01 -11.49
CA TYR A 139 7.12 -1.81 -11.62
C TYR A 139 5.94 -1.89 -10.67
N CYS A 140 5.56 -0.76 -10.10
CA CYS A 140 4.34 -0.62 -9.33
C CYS A 140 3.35 0.25 -10.10
N ASN A 141 2.19 -0.29 -10.45
CA ASN A 141 1.12 0.47 -11.09
C ASN A 141 -0.14 0.34 -10.26
N PHE A 142 -0.53 1.42 -9.57
CA PHE A 142 -1.78 1.48 -8.79
C PHE A 142 -1.94 0.31 -7.79
N GLY A 143 -0.83 -0.05 -7.13
CA GLY A 143 -0.78 -1.13 -6.14
C GLY A 143 -0.60 -2.54 -6.72
N GLU A 144 -0.52 -2.67 -8.04
CA GLU A 144 -0.20 -3.91 -8.75
C GLU A 144 1.31 -3.95 -9.07
N VAL A 145 1.96 -5.03 -8.64
CA VAL A 145 3.38 -5.28 -8.95
C VAL A 145 3.47 -6.06 -10.24
N THR A 146 4.29 -5.59 -11.17
CA THR A 146 4.66 -6.33 -12.38
C THR A 146 6.17 -6.45 -12.47
N VAL A 147 6.68 -7.52 -13.10
CA VAL A 147 8.12 -7.80 -13.15
C VAL A 147 8.56 -8.04 -14.58
N ASP A 148 9.57 -7.32 -15.03
CA ASP A 148 10.25 -7.53 -16.30
C ASP A 148 11.57 -8.27 -16.09
N THR A 149 11.62 -9.52 -16.55
CA THR A 149 12.76 -10.42 -16.47
C THR A 149 13.47 -10.65 -17.81
N ARG A 150 13.18 -9.85 -18.85
CA ARG A 150 13.76 -10.02 -20.20
C ARG A 150 15.30 -10.00 -20.21
N GLU A 151 15.88 -9.22 -19.31
CA GLU A 151 17.33 -9.10 -19.15
C GLU A 151 17.95 -10.29 -18.37
N CYS A 152 17.14 -11.12 -17.72
CA CYS A 152 17.63 -12.29 -16.99
C CYS A 152 18.05 -13.39 -17.96
N VAL A 153 19.36 -13.53 -18.12
CA VAL A 153 19.95 -14.61 -18.94
C VAL A 153 20.60 -15.65 -18.05
N THR A 154 20.52 -16.91 -18.47
CA THR A 154 21.25 -18.00 -17.80
C THR A 154 22.74 -17.72 -17.89
N GLN A 155 23.43 -17.85 -16.77
CA GLN A 155 24.88 -17.82 -16.76
C GLN A 155 25.42 -19.24 -16.95
N PRO A 156 26.45 -19.43 -17.78
CA PRO A 156 27.14 -20.69 -17.89
C PRO A 156 27.96 -20.92 -16.61
N TRP A 157 27.32 -21.44 -15.57
CA TRP A 157 28.07 -22.11 -14.51
C TRP A 157 28.55 -23.45 -15.06
N PRO A 158 29.74 -23.93 -14.66
CA PRO A 158 30.00 -25.36 -14.81
C PRO A 158 28.86 -26.06 -14.07
N LYS A 159 28.09 -26.87 -14.79
CA LYS A 159 27.25 -27.86 -14.14
C LYS A 159 28.21 -28.61 -13.23
N PHE A 160 28.07 -28.47 -11.91
CA PHE A 160 28.57 -29.51 -11.02
C PHE A 160 27.69 -30.72 -11.33
N THR A 161 28.00 -31.41 -12.43
CA THR A 161 27.69 -32.82 -12.50
C THR A 161 28.43 -33.40 -11.28
N PRO A 162 27.76 -34.14 -10.39
CA PRO A 162 28.46 -35.03 -9.48
C PRO A 162 29.02 -36.19 -10.32
N GLU A 163 29.89 -35.88 -11.28
CA GLU A 163 30.68 -36.85 -12.01
C GLU A 163 31.93 -37.07 -11.19
N VAL A 164 31.75 -37.93 -10.19
CA VAL A 164 32.75 -38.72 -9.47
C VAL A 164 34.20 -38.30 -9.74
N ALA A 165 34.66 -37.20 -9.12
CA ALA A 165 36.08 -36.93 -9.04
C ALA A 165 36.67 -37.89 -7.98
N PRO A 166 37.69 -38.72 -8.32
CA PRO A 166 38.33 -39.56 -7.33
C PRO A 166 38.99 -38.67 -6.27
N ALA A 167 38.78 -39.02 -5.00
CA ALA A 167 39.36 -38.38 -3.84
C ALA A 167 40.89 -38.21 -3.98
N LYS A 168 41.35 -37.02 -4.34
CA LYS A 168 42.69 -36.55 -3.99
C LYS A 168 42.55 -35.54 -2.86
N LEU A 169 42.77 -36.06 -1.66
CA LEU A 169 43.03 -35.34 -0.43
C LEU A 169 44.09 -34.27 -0.66
N TYR A 170 43.68 -33.01 -0.85
CA TYR A 170 44.56 -31.88 -0.58
C TYR A 170 44.39 -31.48 0.88
N SER A 171 45.31 -31.99 1.71
CA SER A 171 45.49 -31.57 3.09
C SER A 171 46.01 -30.12 3.10
N PHE A 172 45.13 -29.15 3.33
CA PHE A 172 45.54 -27.80 3.72
C PHE A 172 45.76 -27.78 5.23
N ALA A 173 47.02 -27.89 5.64
CA ALA A 173 47.43 -27.70 7.03
C ALA A 173 47.29 -26.21 7.41
N ILE A 174 46.19 -25.85 8.07
CA ILE A 174 46.06 -24.57 8.76
C ILE A 174 46.85 -24.69 10.08
N SER A 175 48.04 -24.10 10.12
CA SER A 175 48.82 -23.95 11.36
C SER A 175 48.24 -22.82 12.20
N PHE A 176 47.40 -23.14 13.18
CA PHE A 176 47.05 -22.21 14.28
C PHE A 176 48.21 -22.19 15.29
N ARG A 177 49.03 -21.14 15.29
CA ARG A 177 49.91 -20.82 16.43
C ARG A 177 49.10 -20.05 17.48
N LEU A 178 48.59 -20.76 18.47
CA LEU A 178 48.19 -20.18 19.76
C LEU A 178 49.46 -19.80 20.53
N SER A 179 49.77 -18.51 20.63
CA SER A 179 50.74 -18.00 21.60
C SER A 179 49.98 -17.48 22.82
N ALA A 180 49.78 -18.36 23.80
CA ALA A 180 49.39 -17.96 25.15
C ALA A 180 50.66 -17.48 25.87
N ARG A 181 50.68 -16.22 26.29
CA ARG A 181 51.66 -15.71 27.25
C ARG A 181 50.89 -15.29 28.49
N MET A 182 50.94 -16.16 29.49
CA MET A 182 50.54 -15.92 30.88
C MET A 182 51.81 -15.53 31.62
N SER A 183 51.83 -14.37 32.29
CA SER A 183 52.85 -14.03 33.28
C SER A 183 52.13 -13.36 34.46
N GLU A 184 52.13 -14.07 35.58
CA GLU A 184 52.38 -13.46 36.89
C GLU A 184 53.87 -13.10 37.00
#